data_AF-A0A0N5A1P0-F1
#
_entry.id   AF-A0A0N5A1P0-F1
#
_cell.length_a   1.000
_cell.length_b   1.000
_cell.length_c   1.000
_cell.angle_alpha   90.00
_cell.angle_beta   90.00
_cell.angle_gamma   90.00
#
_symmetry.space_group_name_H-M   'P 1'
#
loop_
_entity.id
_entity.type
_entity.pdbx_description
1 polymer ?
#
loop_
_entity_poly.entity_id
_entity_poly.type
_entity_poly.pdbx_seq_one_letter_code
_entity_poly.pdbx_strand_id
1 'polypeptide(L)'
;MASHLLPFRKLISLKGNESFPFLQALITKDLRTLNDTKNGVEFSYLLNARGRIVTDLLVYKKEDEYLLEVDTKIIDKMVKLLKIYKLRRDISISISDYNVGYSFNKIIDNVNKHIFIDPRVPTFGWRILNEDVPEIKDEEKNYHLRRMIFGIPEGSDETSDELPLNMNGDLMNGVNFDKGCYIGQELTARTNFIGVVRKRLLPLKFEKTSSQCDVDKNLYSENNKKRIGKLIKRIDNLGIGIVSIDQIDKEICYNDEKVLVLRPEWWKKT
;
A
#
# COMPACT_ATOMS: atom_id res chain seq x y z
N MET A 1 -19.71 -14.31 -7.53
CA MET A 1 -18.43 -13.86 -6.91
C MET A 1 -17.67 -13.13 -7.99
N ALA A 2 -17.48 -11.81 -7.84
CA ALA A 2 -16.76 -11.00 -8.81
C ALA A 2 -15.29 -10.91 -8.37
N SER A 3 -14.41 -11.52 -9.15
CA SER A 3 -12.96 -11.38 -9.05
C SER A 3 -12.47 -10.46 -10.17
N HIS A 4 -11.38 -9.75 -9.91
CA HIS A 4 -10.79 -8.78 -10.82
C HIS A 4 -9.27 -9.00 -10.90
N LEU A 5 -8.72 -8.99 -12.11
CA LEU A 5 -7.27 -8.98 -12.31
C LEU A 5 -6.72 -7.61 -11.94
N LEU A 6 -5.58 -7.54 -11.25
CA LEU A 6 -4.85 -6.30 -10.99
C LEU A 6 -3.66 -6.19 -11.98
N PRO A 7 -3.86 -5.74 -13.23
CA PRO A 7 -2.82 -5.75 -14.26
C PRO A 7 -1.65 -4.81 -13.93
N PHE A 8 -1.86 -3.84 -13.05
CA PHE A 8 -0.84 -2.90 -12.57
C PHE A 8 -0.01 -3.44 -11.39
N ARG A 9 -0.28 -4.66 -10.90
CA ARG A 9 0.50 -5.34 -9.86
C ARG A 9 1.20 -6.57 -10.44
N LYS A 10 2.46 -6.79 -10.05
CA LYS A 10 3.23 -7.96 -10.48
C LYS A 10 4.07 -8.50 -9.33
N LEU A 11 4.44 -9.77 -9.42
CA LEU A 11 5.16 -10.50 -8.39
C LEU A 11 6.63 -10.69 -8.77
N ILE A 12 7.52 -10.40 -7.83
CA ILE A 12 8.94 -10.80 -7.88
C ILE A 12 9.11 -12.03 -6.99
N SER A 13 9.68 -13.09 -7.54
CA SER A 13 10.05 -14.31 -6.82
C SER A 13 11.45 -14.18 -6.22
N LEU A 14 11.58 -14.59 -4.96
CA LEU A 14 12.85 -14.77 -4.26
C LEU A 14 12.91 -16.19 -3.69
N LYS A 15 13.91 -16.97 -4.11
CA LYS A 15 14.13 -18.35 -3.69
C LYS A 15 15.55 -18.55 -3.18
N GLY A 16 15.74 -19.31 -2.11
CA GLY A 16 17.05 -19.64 -1.57
C GLY A 16 17.14 -19.38 -0.07
N ASN A 17 18.11 -20.02 0.57
CA ASN A 17 18.21 -20.11 2.04
C ASN A 17 18.40 -18.75 2.72
N GLU A 18 18.92 -17.76 1.99
CA GLU A 18 19.14 -16.41 2.50
C GLU A 18 18.00 -15.43 2.21
N SER A 19 16.90 -15.88 1.61
CA SER A 19 15.77 -15.00 1.25
C SER A 19 15.14 -14.31 2.47
N PHE A 20 14.96 -15.06 3.56
CA PHE A 20 14.42 -14.51 4.81
C PHE A 20 15.31 -13.41 5.43
N PRO A 21 16.59 -13.67 5.79
CA PRO A 21 17.43 -12.65 6.42
C PRO A 21 17.68 -11.45 5.48
N PHE A 22 17.70 -11.68 4.17
CA PHE A 22 17.80 -10.62 3.18
C PHE A 22 16.58 -9.69 3.20
N LEU A 23 15.37 -10.24 3.07
CA LEU A 23 14.15 -9.43 3.10
C LEU A 23 13.95 -8.76 4.45
N GLN A 24 14.24 -9.48 5.54
CA GLN A 24 14.11 -8.97 6.91
C GLN A 24 14.95 -7.70 7.14
N ALA A 25 16.10 -7.56 6.46
CA ALA A 25 16.95 -6.37 6.55
C ALA A 25 16.53 -5.20 5.62
N LEU A 26 15.66 -5.46 4.63
CA LEU A 26 15.30 -4.47 3.60
C LEU A 26 13.94 -3.80 3.82
N ILE A 27 13.00 -4.52 4.44
CA ILE A 27 11.60 -4.08 4.51
C ILE A 27 11.21 -3.67 5.94
N THR A 28 10.17 -2.84 6.05
CA THR A 28 9.69 -2.28 7.32
C THR A 28 8.95 -3.29 8.21
N LYS A 29 8.51 -4.42 7.66
CA LYS A 29 7.70 -5.43 8.36
C LYS A 29 8.56 -6.57 8.88
N ASP A 30 8.17 -7.14 10.01
CA ASP A 30 8.79 -8.34 10.55
C ASP A 30 8.22 -9.60 9.90
N LEU A 31 9.02 -10.28 9.07
CA LEU A 31 8.57 -11.49 8.37
C LEU A 31 8.48 -12.72 9.27
N ARG A 32 8.94 -12.67 10.52
CA ARG A 32 8.68 -13.75 11.49
C ARG A 32 7.18 -13.96 11.68
N THR A 33 6.41 -12.87 11.62
CA THR A 33 4.95 -12.87 11.73
C THR A 33 4.25 -13.63 10.59
N LEU A 34 4.87 -13.82 9.42
CA LEU A 34 4.30 -14.66 8.36
C LEU A 34 4.15 -16.13 8.77
N ASN A 35 5.00 -16.62 9.68
CA ASN A 35 4.89 -17.97 10.21
C ASN A 35 3.81 -18.07 11.30
N ASP A 36 3.54 -16.96 11.99
CA ASP A 36 2.61 -16.88 13.10
C ASP A 36 1.18 -16.59 12.62
N THR A 37 1.02 -15.90 11.50
CA THR A 37 -0.27 -15.64 10.90
C THR A 37 -0.72 -16.80 10.01
N LYS A 38 -1.96 -17.26 10.18
CA LYS A 38 -2.59 -18.22 9.26
C LYS A 38 -2.84 -17.63 7.86
N ASN A 39 -2.48 -16.37 7.63
CA ASN A 39 -2.76 -15.64 6.40
C ASN A 39 -1.63 -15.71 5.38
N GLY A 40 -0.38 -16.01 5.76
CA GLY A 40 0.72 -16.21 4.80
C GLY A 40 1.07 -15.00 3.90
N VAL A 41 0.53 -13.81 4.21
CA VAL A 41 0.84 -12.55 3.53
C VAL A 41 0.93 -11.41 4.54
N GLU A 42 1.88 -10.50 4.34
CA GLU A 42 2.07 -9.31 5.17
C GLU A 42 2.26 -8.05 4.30
N PHE A 43 1.79 -6.91 4.81
CA PHE A 43 2.04 -5.61 4.19
C PHE A 43 3.39 -5.04 4.64
N SER A 44 4.12 -4.41 3.75
CA SER A 44 5.38 -3.73 4.07
C SER A 44 5.71 -2.60 3.09
N TYR A 45 6.77 -1.86 3.44
CA TYR A 45 7.42 -0.91 2.54
C TYR A 45 8.90 -1.28 2.39
N LEU A 46 9.46 -0.96 1.24
CA LEU A 46 10.91 -0.82 1.07
C LEU A 46 11.22 0.67 1.13
N LEU A 47 12.16 1.07 2.00
CA LEU A 47 12.58 2.45 2.16
C LEU A 47 13.94 2.71 1.52
N ASN A 48 14.22 3.97 1.21
CA ASN A 48 15.57 4.42 0.93
C ASN A 48 16.31 4.74 2.24
N ALA A 49 17.62 5.01 2.16
CA ALA A 49 18.45 5.35 3.32
C ALA A 49 18.01 6.63 4.05
N ARG A 50 17.15 7.46 3.44
CA ARG A 50 16.55 8.66 4.07
C ARG A 50 15.23 8.35 4.79
N GLY A 51 14.79 7.09 4.81
CA GLY A 51 13.52 6.67 5.42
C GLY A 51 12.27 7.04 4.62
N ARG A 52 12.39 7.26 3.31
CA ARG A 52 11.27 7.52 2.39
C ARG A 52 10.91 6.27 1.61
N ILE A 53 9.62 6.12 1.32
CA ILE A 53 9.09 4.96 0.59
C ILE A 53 9.69 4.93 -0.83
N VAL A 54 10.30 3.79 -1.17
CA VAL A 54 10.62 3.43 -2.56
C VAL A 54 9.41 2.73 -3.17
N THR A 55 8.82 1.78 -2.44
CA THR A 55 7.58 1.10 -2.83
C THR A 55 6.82 0.56 -1.63
N ASP A 56 5.50 0.54 -1.74
CA ASP A 56 4.62 -0.39 -1.02
C ASP A 56 4.77 -1.81 -1.59
N LEU A 57 4.65 -2.83 -0.74
CA LEU A 57 4.62 -4.22 -1.19
C LEU A 57 3.79 -5.13 -0.28
N LEU A 58 3.22 -6.18 -0.88
CA LEU A 58 2.73 -7.35 -0.13
C LEU A 58 3.76 -8.47 -0.24
N VAL A 59 4.10 -9.09 0.88
CA VAL A 59 5.06 -10.20 0.95
C VAL A 59 4.28 -11.47 1.24
N TYR A 60 4.29 -12.40 0.31
CA TYR A 60 3.72 -13.74 0.48
C TYR A 60 4.83 -14.72 0.82
N LYS A 61 4.52 -15.69 1.67
CA LYS A 61 5.37 -16.87 1.88
C LYS A 61 4.67 -18.11 1.33
N LYS A 62 5.31 -18.77 0.39
CA LYS A 62 4.88 -20.06 -0.18
C LYS A 62 6.03 -21.04 -0.06
N GLU A 63 5.93 -21.98 0.88
CA GLU A 63 7.00 -22.94 1.15
C GLU A 63 8.34 -22.21 1.40
N ASP A 64 9.35 -22.43 0.55
CA ASP A 64 10.68 -21.80 0.61
C ASP A 64 10.84 -20.59 -0.34
N GLU A 65 9.72 -20.10 -0.89
CA GLU A 65 9.66 -18.96 -1.79
C GLU A 65 8.98 -17.76 -1.13
N TYR A 66 9.56 -16.58 -1.33
CA TYR A 66 8.88 -15.32 -1.08
C TYR A 66 8.45 -14.68 -2.39
N LEU A 67 7.20 -14.21 -2.45
CA LEU A 67 6.70 -13.42 -3.56
C LEU A 67 6.48 -11.99 -3.07
N LEU A 68 6.99 -11.00 -3.81
CA LEU A 68 6.80 -9.59 -3.54
C LEU A 68 5.84 -9.00 -4.58
N GLU A 69 4.62 -8.66 -4.16
CA GLU A 69 3.69 -7.89 -5.00
C GLU A 69 4.09 -6.42 -4.98
N VAL A 70 4.42 -5.89 -6.15
CA VAL A 70 4.79 -4.48 -6.35
C VAL A 70 4.06 -3.89 -7.54
N ASP A 71 4.12 -2.56 -7.67
CA ASP A 71 3.64 -1.84 -8.85
C ASP A 71 4.48 -2.21 -10.09
N THR A 72 3.80 -2.55 -11.18
CA THR A 72 4.41 -2.84 -12.49
C THR A 72 5.31 -1.71 -12.98
N LYS A 73 5.01 -0.45 -12.66
CA LYS A 73 5.80 0.72 -13.10
C LYS A 73 7.24 0.71 -12.58
N ILE A 74 7.51 -0.01 -11.50
CA ILE A 74 8.84 -0.06 -10.86
C ILE A 74 9.48 -1.44 -10.89
N ILE A 75 8.85 -2.43 -11.53
CA ILE A 75 9.25 -3.84 -11.44
C ILE A 75 10.72 -4.05 -11.81
N ASP A 76 11.17 -3.48 -12.93
CA ASP A 76 12.54 -3.61 -13.41
C ASP A 76 13.55 -2.92 -12.48
N LYS A 77 13.18 -1.73 -11.98
CA LYS A 77 13.97 -0.98 -11.01
C LYS A 77 14.12 -1.77 -9.71
N MET A 78 13.05 -2.43 -9.26
CA MET A 78 13.03 -3.26 -8.07
C MET A 78 13.89 -4.50 -8.25
N VAL A 79 13.75 -5.24 -9.36
CA VAL A 79 14.61 -6.41 -9.65
C VAL A 79 16.08 -6.00 -9.67
N LYS A 80 16.43 -4.88 -10.32
CA LYS A 80 17.80 -4.35 -10.35
C LYS A 80 18.29 -4.00 -8.94
N LEU A 81 17.47 -3.31 -8.14
CA LEU A 81 17.81 -2.94 -6.77
C LEU A 81 18.06 -4.16 -5.88
N LEU A 82 17.17 -5.16 -5.93
CA LEU A 82 17.30 -6.39 -5.16
C LEU A 82 18.55 -7.17 -5.58
N LYS A 83 18.88 -7.21 -6.88
CA LYS A 83 20.14 -7.82 -7.37
C LYS A 83 21.38 -7.10 -6.86
N ILE A 84 21.35 -5.77 -6.77
CA ILE A 84 22.44 -4.98 -6.18
C ILE A 84 22.59 -5.30 -4.69
N TYR A 85 21.50 -5.36 -3.93
CA TYR A 85 21.56 -5.64 -2.49
C TYR A 85 21.88 -7.09 -2.14
N LYS A 86 21.56 -8.04 -3.05
CA LYS A 86 21.79 -9.46 -2.83
C LYS A 86 23.26 -9.82 -2.59
N LEU A 87 24.23 -9.08 -3.17
CA LEU A 87 25.70 -9.31 -3.08
C LEU A 87 26.14 -10.67 -2.50
N ARG A 88 26.41 -11.64 -3.37
CA ARG A 88 26.89 -13.00 -3.06
C ARG A 88 25.96 -13.88 -2.22
N ARG A 89 24.80 -13.39 -1.78
CA ARG A 89 23.84 -14.23 -1.06
C ARG A 89 23.28 -15.34 -1.94
N ASP A 90 22.91 -16.46 -1.35
CA ASP A 90 22.26 -17.58 -2.04
C ASP A 90 20.75 -17.32 -2.23
N ILE A 91 20.41 -16.52 -3.25
CA ILE A 91 19.03 -16.05 -3.54
C ILE A 91 18.77 -15.92 -5.05
N SER A 92 17.95 -16.75 -5.68
CA SER A 92 17.44 -16.47 -7.03
C SER A 92 16.39 -15.35 -6.99
N ILE A 93 16.45 -14.41 -7.96
CA ILE A 93 15.49 -13.31 -8.09
C ILE A 93 14.98 -13.27 -9.54
N SER A 94 13.68 -13.46 -9.74
CA SER A 94 13.03 -13.42 -11.05
C SER A 94 11.64 -12.80 -10.97
N ILE A 95 11.08 -12.39 -12.11
CA ILE A 95 9.66 -12.05 -12.19
C ILE A 95 8.87 -13.37 -12.16
N SER A 96 7.78 -13.41 -11.40
CA SER A 96 6.93 -14.60 -11.30
C SER A 96 5.86 -14.62 -12.40
N ASP A 97 5.49 -15.82 -12.84
CA ASP A 97 4.43 -16.04 -13.82
C ASP A 97 3.03 -15.83 -13.23
N TYR A 98 2.89 -15.86 -11.90
CA TYR A 98 1.63 -15.56 -11.23
C TYR A 98 1.11 -14.16 -11.59
N ASN A 99 -0.21 -14.09 -11.78
CA ASN A 99 -1.00 -12.89 -11.85
C ASN A 99 -1.61 -12.59 -10.48
N VAL A 100 -1.91 -11.32 -10.25
CA VAL A 100 -2.49 -10.84 -8.99
C VAL A 100 -3.96 -10.50 -9.24
N GLY A 101 -4.85 -11.12 -8.48
CA GLY A 101 -6.27 -10.84 -8.48
C GLY A 101 -6.77 -10.29 -7.15
N TYR A 102 -7.95 -9.69 -7.20
CA TYR A 102 -8.67 -9.17 -6.04
C TYR A 102 -10.13 -9.64 -6.06
N SER A 103 -10.70 -9.89 -4.88
CA SER A 103 -12.14 -10.08 -4.69
C SER A 103 -12.57 -9.38 -3.40
N PHE A 104 -13.65 -8.60 -3.48
CA PHE A 104 -14.30 -8.08 -2.28
C PHE A 104 -15.07 -9.17 -1.53
N ASN A 105 -15.71 -10.09 -2.26
CA ASN A 105 -16.48 -11.18 -1.66
C ASN A 105 -15.55 -12.28 -1.14
N LYS A 106 -15.95 -12.92 -0.04
CA LYS A 106 -15.28 -14.14 0.43
C LYS A 106 -15.28 -15.17 -0.69
N ILE A 107 -14.09 -15.64 -1.05
CA ILE A 107 -13.92 -16.68 -2.04
C ILE A 107 -14.06 -18.00 -1.30
N ILE A 108 -15.11 -18.75 -1.64
CA ILE A 108 -15.28 -20.13 -1.19
C ILE A 108 -14.86 -20.98 -2.37
N ASP A 109 -13.57 -21.27 -2.46
CA ASP A 109 -13.04 -22.12 -3.51
C ASP A 109 -12.10 -23.15 -2.90
N ASN A 110 -12.44 -24.42 -3.08
CA ASN A 110 -11.66 -25.56 -2.63
C ASN A 110 -10.57 -25.94 -3.65
N VAL A 111 -10.51 -25.26 -4.81
CA VAL A 111 -9.66 -25.64 -5.95
C VAL A 111 -8.43 -24.73 -6.09
N ASN A 112 -8.52 -23.45 -5.70
CA ASN A 112 -7.45 -22.46 -5.87
C ASN A 112 -6.58 -22.28 -4.62
N LYS A 113 -5.30 -22.66 -4.71
CA LYS A 113 -4.39 -22.83 -3.56
C LYS A 113 -3.75 -21.55 -3.00
N HIS A 114 -3.99 -20.36 -3.55
CA HIS A 114 -3.30 -19.12 -3.13
C HIS A 114 -4.25 -17.93 -2.98
N ILE A 115 -5.19 -18.06 -2.05
CA ILE A 115 -6.13 -17.02 -1.66
C ILE A 115 -5.76 -16.51 -0.26
N PHE A 116 -5.64 -15.20 -0.13
CA PHE A 116 -5.17 -14.54 1.08
C PHE A 116 -6.10 -13.39 1.47
N ILE A 117 -6.30 -13.14 2.75
CA ILE A 117 -6.98 -11.93 3.22
C ILE A 117 -6.02 -10.76 2.98
N ASP A 118 -6.49 -9.64 2.44
CA ASP A 118 -5.64 -8.45 2.27
C ASP A 118 -5.11 -8.00 3.65
N PRO A 119 -3.78 -8.00 3.87
CA PRO A 119 -3.21 -7.83 5.21
C PRO A 119 -3.28 -6.37 5.69
N ARG A 120 -3.59 -5.42 4.81
CA ARG A 120 -3.64 -4.00 5.17
C ARG A 120 -4.85 -3.69 6.03
N VAL A 121 -6.00 -4.18 5.61
CA VAL A 121 -7.28 -4.05 6.31
C VAL A 121 -8.08 -5.33 6.10
N PRO A 122 -8.31 -6.16 7.13
CA PRO A 122 -8.93 -7.49 6.96
C PRO A 122 -10.32 -7.49 6.31
N THR A 123 -11.08 -6.39 6.42
CA THR A 123 -12.41 -6.22 5.81
C THR A 123 -12.35 -5.65 4.39
N PHE A 124 -11.17 -5.32 3.87
CA PHE A 124 -11.01 -4.73 2.55
C PHE A 124 -11.32 -5.76 1.46
N GLY A 125 -10.84 -6.99 1.60
CA GLY A 125 -11.11 -8.07 0.66
C GLY A 125 -9.99 -9.12 0.64
N TRP A 126 -9.89 -9.81 -0.49
CA TRP A 126 -9.01 -10.96 -0.69
C TRP A 126 -8.05 -10.72 -1.85
N ARG A 127 -6.81 -11.19 -1.70
CA ARG A 127 -5.80 -11.32 -2.74
C ARG A 127 -5.80 -12.73 -3.29
N ILE A 128 -5.64 -12.85 -4.60
CA ILE A 128 -5.62 -14.13 -5.33
C ILE A 128 -4.33 -14.16 -6.13
N LEU A 129 -3.53 -15.21 -6.00
CA LEU A 129 -2.39 -15.45 -6.88
C LEU A 129 -2.72 -16.63 -7.78
N ASN A 130 -2.73 -16.42 -9.10
CA ASN A 130 -3.03 -17.48 -10.05
C ASN A 130 -2.24 -17.33 -11.35
N GLU A 131 -1.86 -18.44 -11.97
CA GLU A 131 -1.23 -18.46 -13.30
C GLU A 131 -2.28 -18.06 -14.35
N ASP A 132 -3.47 -18.65 -14.25
CA ASP A 132 -4.61 -18.31 -15.10
C ASP A 132 -5.36 -17.10 -14.54
N VAL A 133 -5.57 -16.09 -15.39
CA VAL A 133 -6.37 -14.92 -15.03
C VAL A 133 -7.84 -15.37 -14.89
N PRO A 134 -8.47 -15.30 -13.70
CA PRO A 134 -9.89 -15.56 -13.59
C PRO A 134 -10.67 -14.51 -14.38
N GLU A 135 -11.80 -14.92 -14.96
CA GLU A 135 -12.70 -14.06 -15.72
C GLU A 135 -12.98 -12.73 -14.98
N ILE A 136 -12.69 -11.61 -15.65
CA ILE A 136 -12.92 -10.27 -15.13
C ILE A 136 -14.42 -10.06 -15.01
N LYS A 137 -14.93 -10.02 -13.78
CA LYS A 137 -16.37 -9.79 -13.52
C LYS A 137 -16.67 -8.40 -12.97
N ASP A 138 -15.64 -7.57 -12.79
CA ASP A 138 -15.73 -6.22 -12.23
C ASP A 138 -14.70 -5.30 -12.90
N GLU A 139 -14.92 -3.98 -12.84
CA GLU A 139 -14.07 -2.96 -13.45
C GLU A 139 -12.91 -2.52 -12.53
N GLU A 140 -11.75 -2.21 -13.11
CA GLU A 140 -10.58 -1.70 -12.39
C GLU A 140 -10.88 -0.43 -11.58
N LYS A 141 -11.75 0.42 -12.13
CA LYS A 141 -12.24 1.63 -11.48
C LYS A 141 -12.84 1.34 -10.10
N ASN A 142 -13.61 0.26 -9.95
CA ASN A 142 -14.30 -0.08 -8.70
C ASN A 142 -13.31 -0.50 -7.61
N TYR A 143 -12.24 -1.20 -7.98
CA TYR A 143 -11.13 -1.50 -7.07
C TYR A 143 -10.48 -0.21 -6.52
N HIS A 144 -10.16 0.74 -7.40
CA HIS A 144 -9.56 2.00 -7.00
C HIS A 144 -10.48 2.86 -6.12
N LEU A 145 -11.76 3.00 -6.50
CA LEU A 145 -12.75 3.73 -5.69
C LEU A 145 -12.88 3.11 -4.30
N ARG A 146 -12.90 1.78 -4.20
CA ARG A 146 -12.94 1.08 -2.91
C ARG A 146 -11.69 1.36 -2.07
N ARG A 147 -10.49 1.31 -2.65
CA ARG A 147 -9.24 1.68 -1.94
C ARG A 147 -9.31 3.12 -1.42
N MET A 148 -9.84 4.05 -2.22
CA MET A 148 -9.97 5.45 -1.83
C MET A 148 -10.88 5.60 -0.61
N ILE A 149 -12.05 4.94 -0.59
CA ILE A 149 -12.96 4.94 0.57
C ILE A 149 -12.27 4.40 1.83
N PHE A 150 -11.48 3.33 1.67
CA PHE A 150 -10.70 2.76 2.76
C PHE A 150 -9.45 3.58 3.12
N GLY A 151 -9.08 4.62 2.36
CA GLY A 151 -7.85 5.38 2.60
C GLY A 151 -6.59 4.50 2.50
N ILE A 152 -6.59 3.54 1.58
CA ILE A 152 -5.47 2.63 1.31
C ILE A 152 -4.70 3.15 0.09
N PRO A 153 -3.49 3.70 0.26
CA PRO A 153 -2.63 4.00 -0.87
C PRO A 153 -2.06 2.73 -1.48
N GLU A 154 -1.81 2.76 -2.78
CA GLU A 154 -1.15 1.67 -3.50
C GLU A 154 -0.44 2.15 -4.75
N GLY A 155 0.77 1.64 -4.94
CA GLY A 155 1.59 1.93 -6.10
C GLY A 155 2.44 3.19 -5.95
N SER A 156 3.36 3.32 -6.90
CA SER A 156 4.42 4.33 -6.89
C SER A 156 3.89 5.76 -7.00
N ASP A 157 2.84 5.98 -7.80
CA ASP A 157 2.21 7.29 -7.95
C ASP A 157 1.58 7.83 -6.65
N GLU A 158 1.17 6.93 -5.75
CA GLU A 158 0.46 7.27 -4.51
C GLU A 158 1.39 7.30 -3.29
N THR A 159 2.47 6.50 -3.28
CA THR A 159 3.28 6.26 -2.07
C THR A 159 4.73 6.75 -2.14
N SER A 160 5.33 6.87 -3.33
CA SER A 160 6.77 7.13 -3.45
C SER A 160 7.19 8.46 -2.81
N ASP A 161 8.41 8.47 -2.26
CA ASP A 161 9.06 9.63 -1.61
C ASP A 161 8.32 10.20 -0.38
N GLU A 162 7.34 9.47 0.16
CA GLU A 162 6.64 9.84 1.40
C GLU A 162 7.08 9.03 2.61
N LEU A 163 6.63 9.45 3.80
CA LEU A 163 6.84 8.71 5.04
C LEU A 163 5.81 7.58 5.20
N PRO A 164 6.22 6.38 5.66
CA PRO A 164 5.28 5.30 5.97
C PRO A 164 4.13 5.71 6.89
N LEU A 165 4.40 6.52 7.91
CA LEU A 165 3.38 7.01 8.85
C LEU A 165 2.39 7.98 8.20
N ASN A 166 2.82 8.79 7.22
CA ASN A 166 1.90 9.63 6.44
C ASN A 166 0.97 8.76 5.59
N MET A 167 1.41 7.56 5.21
CA MET A 167 0.66 6.59 4.40
C MET A 167 -0.10 5.56 5.25
N ASN A 168 -0.32 5.84 6.53
CA ASN A 168 -1.02 4.92 7.46
C ASN A 168 -0.33 3.56 7.64
N GLY A 169 0.98 3.49 7.39
CA GLY A 169 1.77 2.26 7.48
C GLY A 169 1.77 1.63 8.87
N ASP A 170 1.75 2.43 9.92
CA ASP A 170 1.57 1.99 11.30
C ASP A 170 0.16 1.43 11.55
N LEU A 171 -0.88 2.08 11.00
CA LEU A 171 -2.27 1.68 11.17
C LEU A 171 -2.63 0.42 10.37
N MET A 172 -2.00 0.21 9.21
CA MET A 172 -2.16 -0.98 8.36
C MET A 172 -1.18 -2.11 8.72
N ASN A 173 -0.51 -2.05 9.88
CA ASN A 173 0.51 -3.00 10.31
C ASN A 173 1.65 -3.23 9.31
N GLY A 174 1.96 -2.24 8.47
CA GLY A 174 3.04 -2.27 7.47
C GLY A 174 4.42 -1.90 8.00
N VAL A 175 4.51 -1.36 9.22
CA VAL A 175 5.77 -1.05 9.92
C VAL A 175 5.77 -1.76 11.26
N ASN A 176 6.83 -2.52 11.54
CA ASN A 176 7.07 -3.10 12.85
C ASN A 176 8.16 -2.28 13.56
N PHE A 177 7.85 -1.75 14.74
CA PHE A 177 8.78 -0.91 15.52
C PHE A 177 9.65 -1.73 16.50
N ASP A 178 9.34 -3.01 16.69
CA ASP A 178 10.02 -3.93 17.61
C ASP A 178 10.94 -4.93 16.88
N LYS A 179 11.03 -4.83 15.54
CA LYS A 179 11.94 -5.68 14.75
C LYS A 179 13.37 -5.15 14.75
N GLY A 180 14.30 -6.02 14.38
CA GLY A 180 15.70 -5.64 14.17
C GLY A 180 15.92 -4.67 13.00
N CYS A 181 17.17 -4.24 12.83
CA CYS A 181 17.54 -3.18 11.90
C CYS A 181 17.09 -3.42 10.45
N TYR A 182 16.52 -2.39 9.83
CA TYR A 182 16.25 -2.34 8.39
C TYR A 182 16.62 -0.98 7.80
N ILE A 183 16.76 -0.93 6.47
CA ILE A 183 17.17 0.31 5.76
C ILE A 183 16.16 1.44 5.99
N GLY A 184 16.65 2.60 6.42
CA GLY A 184 15.85 3.82 6.56
C GLY A 184 14.94 3.85 7.80
N GLN A 185 15.20 2.98 8.77
CA GLN A 185 14.41 2.88 10.00
C GLN A 185 14.46 4.15 10.87
N GLU A 186 15.56 4.90 10.84
CA GLU A 186 15.85 5.96 11.83
C GLU A 186 14.79 7.06 11.78
N LEU A 187 14.41 7.50 10.58
CA LEU A 187 13.40 8.54 10.41
C LEU A 187 12.02 8.05 10.84
N THR A 188 11.65 6.83 10.43
CA THR A 188 10.36 6.20 10.75
C THR A 188 10.22 5.98 12.25
N ALA A 189 11.24 5.44 12.92
CA ALA A 189 11.27 5.23 14.36
C ALA A 189 11.22 6.55 15.13
N ARG A 190 12.03 7.56 14.74
CA ARG A 190 12.00 8.88 15.37
C ARG A 190 10.63 9.54 15.29
N THR A 191 9.97 9.47 14.13
CA THR A 191 8.63 10.03 13.96
C THR A 191 7.59 9.31 14.82
N ASN A 192 7.74 8.01 15.06
CA ASN A 192 6.84 7.24 15.92
C ASN A 192 7.06 7.51 17.42
N PHE A 193 8.31 7.47 17.90
CA PHE A 193 8.60 7.54 19.34
C PHE A 193 8.69 8.96 19.89
N ILE A 194 9.12 9.92 19.08
CA ILE A 194 9.38 11.31 19.50
C ILE A 194 8.48 12.29 18.75
N GLY A 195 8.17 11.97 17.49
CA GLY A 195 7.36 12.82 16.63
C GLY A 195 5.87 12.76 16.93
N VAL A 196 5.15 13.71 16.34
CA VAL A 196 3.68 13.68 16.23
C VAL A 196 3.35 13.57 14.75
N VAL A 197 2.62 12.53 14.35
CA VAL A 197 2.09 12.39 12.99
C VAL A 197 0.95 13.39 12.81
N ARG A 198 1.23 14.52 12.16
CA ARG A 198 0.24 15.61 11.97
C ARG A 198 -0.55 15.49 10.67
N LYS A 199 -0.04 14.75 9.69
CA LYS A 199 -0.68 14.57 8.39
C LYS A 199 -0.74 13.09 8.04
N ARG A 200 -1.84 12.67 7.45
CA ARG A 200 -2.06 11.31 6.99
C ARG A 200 -2.79 11.32 5.66
N LEU A 201 -2.65 10.25 4.91
CA LEU A 201 -3.47 9.97 3.75
C LEU A 201 -4.89 9.69 4.21
N LEU A 202 -5.83 10.48 3.71
CA LEU A 202 -7.23 10.45 4.09
C LEU A 202 -8.11 10.40 2.83
N PRO A 203 -9.24 9.66 2.87
CA PRO A 203 -10.27 9.75 1.84
C PRO A 203 -10.84 11.16 1.77
N LEU A 204 -11.15 11.58 0.54
CA LEU A 204 -11.72 12.87 0.20
C LEU A 204 -13.00 12.65 -0.60
N LYS A 205 -14.06 13.35 -0.25
CA LYS A 205 -15.31 13.37 -1.01
C LYS A 205 -15.55 14.77 -1.57
N PHE A 206 -15.61 14.86 -2.88
CA PHE A 206 -15.86 16.08 -3.63
C PHE A 206 -17.36 16.24 -3.89
N GLU A 207 -17.82 17.47 -4.09
CA GLU A 207 -19.22 17.74 -4.43
C GLU A 207 -19.55 17.32 -5.86
N LYS A 208 -18.62 17.53 -6.80
CA LYS A 208 -18.83 17.28 -8.22
C LYS A 208 -18.09 16.00 -8.64
N THR A 209 -18.64 15.34 -9.66
CA THR A 209 -17.88 14.35 -10.43
C THR A 209 -16.97 15.10 -11.39
N SER A 210 -15.68 14.80 -11.39
CA SER A 210 -14.73 15.34 -12.37
C SER A 210 -13.94 14.22 -13.04
N SER A 211 -13.71 14.37 -14.34
CA SER A 211 -12.79 13.55 -15.12
C SER A 211 -11.44 14.24 -15.37
N GLN A 212 -11.25 15.45 -14.82
CA GLN A 212 -10.04 16.25 -15.05
C GLN A 212 -8.97 16.01 -13.98
N CYS A 213 -7.71 15.99 -14.44
CA CYS A 213 -6.53 16.07 -13.61
C CYS A 213 -6.10 17.53 -13.53
N ASP A 214 -6.48 18.24 -12.46
CA ASP A 214 -6.02 19.62 -12.31
C ASP A 214 -4.52 19.67 -11.99
N VAL A 215 -3.88 20.73 -12.47
CA VAL A 215 -2.43 20.94 -12.33
C VAL A 215 -2.07 21.24 -10.88
N ASP A 216 -2.89 22.01 -10.18
CA ASP A 216 -2.72 22.24 -8.74
C ASP A 216 -3.34 21.10 -7.94
N LYS A 217 -2.54 20.53 -7.03
CA LYS A 217 -2.92 19.47 -6.11
C LYS A 217 -2.97 19.96 -4.66
N ASN A 218 -2.88 21.27 -4.41
CA ASN A 218 -2.89 21.81 -3.05
C ASN A 218 -4.30 21.80 -2.46
N LEU A 219 -4.38 21.45 -1.17
CA LEU A 219 -5.60 21.48 -0.40
C LEU A 219 -5.53 22.60 0.65
N TYR A 220 -6.60 23.38 0.76
CA TYR A 220 -6.68 24.56 1.62
C TYR A 220 -7.78 24.42 2.67
N SER A 221 -7.62 25.06 3.82
CA SER A 221 -8.71 25.21 4.80
C SER A 221 -9.94 25.88 4.15
N GLU A 222 -11.14 25.68 4.70
CA GLU A 222 -12.43 26.25 4.22
C GLU A 222 -12.38 27.72 3.75
N ASN A 223 -11.56 28.56 4.39
CA ASN A 223 -11.39 29.98 4.02
C ASN A 223 -10.30 30.28 2.96
N ASN A 224 -9.72 29.28 2.30
CA ASN A 224 -8.58 29.41 1.36
C ASN A 224 -7.29 30.05 1.93
N LYS A 225 -7.20 30.31 3.24
CA LYS A 225 -6.07 31.05 3.84
C LYS A 225 -4.83 30.21 4.10
N LYS A 226 -4.97 28.90 4.31
CA LYS A 226 -3.87 28.03 4.75
C LYS A 226 -3.85 26.73 3.96
N ARG A 227 -2.69 26.42 3.37
CA ARG A 227 -2.41 25.10 2.79
C ARG A 227 -2.33 24.05 3.90
N ILE A 228 -3.23 23.06 3.85
CA ILE A 228 -3.36 21.99 4.86
C ILE A 228 -2.91 20.64 4.34
N GLY A 229 -2.81 20.47 3.02
CA GLY A 229 -2.54 19.16 2.44
C GLY A 229 -2.26 19.19 0.95
N LYS A 230 -2.23 17.99 0.38
CA LYS A 230 -2.05 17.75 -1.06
C LYS A 230 -2.94 16.60 -1.50
N LEU A 231 -3.72 16.81 -2.55
CA LEU A 231 -4.43 15.78 -3.29
C LEU A 231 -3.43 14.83 -3.96
N ILE A 232 -3.62 13.52 -3.83
CA ILE A 232 -2.82 12.52 -4.53
C ILE A 232 -3.52 12.15 -5.83
N LYS A 233 -4.77 11.67 -5.70
CA LYS A 233 -5.57 11.12 -6.79
C LYS A 233 -7.05 11.37 -6.53
N ARG A 234 -7.80 11.61 -7.60
CA ARG A 234 -9.27 11.72 -7.63
C ARG A 234 -9.81 10.85 -8.76
N ILE A 235 -10.91 10.17 -8.52
CA ILE A 235 -11.73 9.47 -9.52
C ILE A 235 -13.17 9.87 -9.22
N ASP A 236 -13.86 10.44 -10.20
CA ASP A 236 -15.21 10.97 -10.04
C ASP A 236 -15.29 12.01 -8.90
N ASN A 237 -16.05 11.71 -7.86
CA ASN A 237 -16.22 12.52 -6.66
C ASN A 237 -15.49 11.96 -5.43
N LEU A 238 -14.63 10.95 -5.60
CA LEU A 238 -13.82 10.37 -4.54
C LEU A 238 -12.34 10.60 -4.81
N GLY A 239 -11.56 10.74 -3.74
CA GLY A 239 -10.13 10.88 -3.84
C GLY A 239 -9.41 10.49 -2.56
N ILE A 240 -8.09 10.61 -2.62
CA ILE A 240 -7.19 10.45 -1.49
C ILE A 240 -6.17 11.60 -1.50
N GLY A 241 -5.83 12.10 -0.33
CA GLY A 241 -4.83 13.15 -0.18
C GLY A 241 -4.15 13.10 1.18
N ILE A 242 -2.94 13.64 1.24
CA ILE A 242 -2.23 13.83 2.51
C ILE A 242 -2.74 15.11 3.13
N VAL A 243 -3.54 14.98 4.19
CA VAL A 243 -4.19 16.10 4.87
C VAL A 243 -3.84 16.09 6.35
N SER A 244 -3.83 17.28 6.95
CA SER A 244 -3.70 17.43 8.39
C SER A 244 -4.83 16.70 9.13
N ILE A 245 -4.49 15.91 10.14
CA ILE A 245 -5.44 15.02 10.85
C ILE A 245 -6.54 15.80 11.60
N ASP A 246 -6.28 17.06 11.94
CA ASP A 246 -7.24 17.97 12.58
C ASP A 246 -8.33 18.46 11.61
N GLN A 247 -8.25 18.09 10.33
CA GLN A 247 -9.25 18.40 9.30
C GLN A 247 -10.23 17.24 9.05
N ILE A 248 -10.04 16.09 9.71
CA ILE A 248 -10.99 14.98 9.63
C ILE A 248 -12.39 15.46 10.03
N ASP A 249 -13.40 15.02 9.29
CA ASP A 249 -14.81 15.38 9.44
C ASP A 249 -15.12 16.86 9.18
N LYS A 250 -14.22 17.60 8.49
CA LYS A 250 -14.39 19.00 8.10
C LYS A 250 -14.42 19.19 6.59
N GLU A 251 -15.04 20.29 6.17
CA GLU A 251 -14.95 20.78 4.79
C GLU A 251 -13.65 21.57 4.59
N ILE A 252 -13.00 21.28 3.47
CA ILE A 252 -11.80 21.94 2.98
C ILE A 252 -12.04 22.39 1.54
N CYS A 253 -11.09 23.12 0.96
CA CYS A 253 -11.22 23.65 -0.39
C CYS A 253 -10.15 23.09 -1.33
N TYR A 254 -10.59 22.79 -2.55
CA TYR A 254 -9.77 22.42 -3.70
C TYR A 254 -10.28 23.14 -4.94
N ASN A 255 -9.51 24.08 -5.52
CA ASN A 255 -9.92 24.84 -6.71
C ASN A 255 -11.35 25.43 -6.60
N ASP A 256 -11.66 26.06 -5.46
CA ASP A 256 -12.98 26.62 -5.12
C ASP A 256 -14.12 25.60 -4.99
N GLU A 257 -13.82 24.31 -5.08
CA GLU A 257 -14.73 23.21 -4.76
C GLU A 257 -14.60 22.81 -3.29
N LYS A 258 -15.75 22.59 -2.63
CA LYS A 258 -15.79 22.00 -1.29
C LYS A 258 -15.45 20.52 -1.33
N VAL A 259 -14.63 20.10 -0.37
CA VAL A 259 -14.21 18.71 -0.23
C VAL A 259 -14.34 18.31 1.23
N LEU A 260 -15.05 17.21 1.49
CA LEU A 260 -15.16 16.64 2.82
C LEU A 260 -13.99 15.66 3.06
N VAL A 261 -13.29 15.85 4.18
CA VAL A 261 -12.23 14.94 4.61
C VAL A 261 -12.84 13.85 5.50
N LEU A 262 -12.72 12.60 5.07
CA LEU A 262 -13.35 11.47 5.76
C LEU A 262 -12.35 10.71 6.62
N ARG A 263 -12.84 10.13 7.73
CA ARG A 263 -12.10 9.11 8.48
C ARG A 263 -12.39 7.71 7.90
N PRO A 264 -11.37 6.89 7.58
CA PRO A 264 -11.61 5.49 7.25
C PRO A 264 -12.25 4.74 8.43
N GLU A 265 -13.28 3.93 8.16
CA GLU A 265 -14.04 3.24 9.23
C GLU A 265 -13.19 2.28 10.06
N TRP A 266 -12.15 1.69 9.47
CA TRP A 266 -11.26 0.74 10.13
C TRP A 266 -10.21 1.40 11.03
N TRP A 267 -10.08 2.73 11.01
CA TRP A 267 -9.29 3.42 12.02
C TRP A 267 -9.97 3.22 13.38
N LYS A 268 -9.25 2.64 14.34
CA LYS A 268 -9.75 2.54 15.72
C LYS A 268 -10.14 3.94 16.18
N LYS A 269 -11.37 4.10 16.69
CA LYS A 269 -11.73 5.32 17.43
C LYS A 269 -10.84 5.34 18.67
N THR A 270 -9.87 6.24 18.67
CA THR A 270 -9.11 6.62 19.87
C THR A 270 -10.03 7.20 20.91
#